data_AF-A0A2K9FF97-F1
#
_entry.id   AF-A0A2K9FF97-F1
#
_cell.length_a   1.000
_cell.length_b   1.000
_cell.length_c   1.000
_cell.angle_alpha   90.00
_cell.angle_beta   90.00
_cell.angle_gamma   90.00
#
_symmetry.space_group_name_H-M   'P 1'
#
loop_
_entity.id
_entity.type
_entity.pdbx_description
1 polymer ?
#
loop_
_entity_poly.entity_id
_entity_poly.type
_entity_poly.pdbx_seq_one_letter_code
_entity_poly.pdbx_strand_id
1 'polypeptide(L)'
;MLVLTPAGAAYAGSGPAPAPSGTSDRAAATAPTAKGNPESKRAQAAGVCEDAYQIGATGYIKRSGATVASVKQFYSPSCKENYGYLWVWDSFHTGAKPYDVTLGVFSYDRDAVVGKLTRNDTKQQEFWTQGTATANECTAAVGTLRVEGAALPNQGASEKRC
;
A
#
# COMPACT_ATOMS: atom_id res chain seq x y z
N MET A 1 30.78 -54.16 34.47
CA MET A 1 32.05 -53.53 34.08
C MET A 1 31.96 -53.24 32.59
N LEU A 2 32.05 -51.97 32.20
CA LEU A 2 31.88 -51.47 30.84
C LEU A 2 33.21 -51.62 30.07
N VAL A 3 33.23 -52.20 28.85
CA VAL A 3 34.34 -52.06 27.88
C VAL A 3 33.77 -52.05 26.44
N LEU A 4 34.35 -51.19 25.59
CA LEU A 4 33.87 -50.64 24.32
C LEU A 4 34.20 -51.44 23.01
N THR A 5 33.23 -51.38 22.05
CA THR A 5 33.21 -51.26 20.55
C THR A 5 34.24 -51.93 19.60
N PRO A 6 33.84 -52.29 18.35
CA PRO A 6 34.13 -51.40 17.21
C PRO A 6 33.05 -51.27 16.08
N ALA A 7 33.02 -50.05 15.54
CA ALA A 7 32.80 -49.59 14.15
C ALA A 7 32.12 -50.50 13.09
N GLY A 8 30.93 -50.09 12.64
CA GLY A 8 30.44 -50.31 11.28
C GLY A 8 30.46 -49.00 10.51
N ALA A 9 31.19 -48.95 9.40
CA ALA A 9 31.30 -47.79 8.53
C ALA A 9 30.01 -47.61 7.70
N ALA A 10 29.45 -46.40 7.71
CA ALA A 10 28.48 -45.98 6.70
C ALA A 10 29.19 -45.01 5.76
N TYR A 11 29.26 -45.40 4.49
CA TYR A 11 29.88 -44.67 3.40
C TYR A 11 29.24 -43.29 3.24
N ALA A 12 30.08 -42.25 3.17
CA ALA A 12 29.69 -40.92 2.76
C ALA A 12 29.24 -40.96 1.30
N GLY A 13 27.92 -40.93 1.07
CA GLY A 13 27.38 -40.57 -0.23
C GLY A 13 27.64 -39.09 -0.45
N SER A 14 28.54 -38.77 -1.38
CA SER A 14 28.69 -37.43 -1.97
C SER A 14 27.46 -37.12 -2.82
N GLY A 15 26.35 -36.84 -2.16
CA GLY A 15 25.20 -36.20 -2.78
C GLY A 15 25.58 -34.77 -3.17
N PRO A 16 25.10 -34.25 -4.31
CA PRO A 16 25.37 -32.88 -4.70
C PRO A 16 24.93 -31.93 -3.57
N ALA A 17 25.78 -30.94 -3.28
CA ALA A 17 25.46 -29.88 -2.34
C ALA A 17 24.08 -29.30 -2.71
N PRO A 18 23.18 -29.04 -1.73
CA PRO A 18 21.95 -28.32 -2.00
C PRO A 18 22.31 -27.05 -2.75
N ALA A 19 21.67 -26.82 -3.90
CA ALA A 19 21.83 -25.56 -4.63
C ALA A 19 21.55 -24.42 -3.64
N PRO A 20 22.33 -23.32 -3.66
CA PRO A 20 22.01 -22.18 -2.82
C PRO A 20 20.58 -21.76 -3.20
N SER A 21 19.69 -21.74 -2.21
CA SER A 21 18.34 -21.19 -2.33
C SER A 21 18.46 -19.67 -2.53
N GLY A 22 18.90 -19.30 -3.73
CA GLY A 22 18.90 -17.94 -4.23
C GLY A 22 17.53 -17.65 -4.80
N THR A 23 16.58 -17.40 -3.91
CA THR A 23 15.37 -16.64 -4.23
C THR A 23 15.04 -15.90 -2.97
N SER A 24 15.38 -14.60 -2.95
CA SER A 24 15.02 -13.70 -1.88
C SER A 24 13.57 -13.94 -1.47
N ASP A 25 13.36 -14.25 -0.19
CA ASP A 25 12.06 -14.39 0.45
C ASP A 25 11.30 -13.05 0.34
N ARG A 26 10.70 -12.76 -0.81
CA ARG A 26 9.66 -11.76 -0.87
C ARG A 26 8.48 -12.36 -0.13
N ALA A 27 8.19 -11.84 1.06
CA ALA A 27 7.01 -12.20 1.83
C ALA A 27 5.78 -12.31 0.93
N ALA A 28 4.99 -13.37 1.10
CA ALA A 28 3.79 -13.57 0.32
C ALA A 28 2.83 -12.39 0.54
N ALA A 29 2.45 -11.69 -0.54
CA ALA A 29 1.59 -10.52 -0.45
C ALA A 29 0.25 -10.85 0.22
N THR A 30 -0.15 -10.04 1.18
CA THR A 30 -1.38 -10.24 1.98
C THR A 30 -2.57 -9.49 1.37
N ALA A 31 -3.79 -9.80 1.82
CA ALA A 31 -5.01 -9.23 1.22
C ALA A 31 -5.10 -7.72 1.49
N PRO A 32 -5.61 -6.93 0.53
CA PRO A 32 -5.83 -5.51 0.76
C PRO A 32 -6.96 -5.29 1.78
N THR A 33 -6.91 -4.20 2.55
CA THR A 33 -7.90 -3.93 3.60
C THR A 33 -8.26 -2.45 3.64
N ALA A 34 -9.45 -2.11 4.13
CA ALA A 34 -9.89 -0.72 4.30
C ALA A 34 -8.95 0.12 5.18
N LYS A 35 -8.22 -0.51 6.12
CA LYS A 35 -7.23 0.15 6.97
C LYS A 35 -6.00 0.59 6.17
N GLY A 36 -5.71 -0.06 5.05
CA GLY A 36 -4.47 0.02 4.31
C GLY A 36 -3.53 -1.10 4.73
N ASN A 37 -3.03 -1.85 3.75
CA ASN A 37 -2.07 -2.92 3.94
C ASN A 37 -0.82 -2.68 3.04
N PRO A 38 0.33 -2.27 3.63
CA PRO A 38 1.59 -2.06 2.91
C PRO A 38 2.14 -3.31 2.21
N GLU A 39 1.72 -4.50 2.64
CA GLU A 39 2.15 -5.78 2.06
C GLU A 39 1.21 -6.27 0.94
N SER A 40 0.15 -5.51 0.62
CA SER A 40 -0.76 -5.91 -0.45
C SER A 40 -0.06 -5.93 -1.80
N LYS A 41 -0.56 -6.74 -2.75
CA LYS A 41 0.02 -6.80 -4.11
C LYS A 41 0.10 -5.41 -4.77
N ARG A 42 -0.87 -4.53 -4.52
CA ARG A 42 -0.86 -3.17 -5.07
C ARG A 42 0.13 -2.25 -4.36
N ALA A 43 0.25 -2.37 -3.04
CA ALA A 43 1.24 -1.64 -2.26
C ALA A 43 2.67 -2.01 -2.71
N GLN A 44 2.96 -3.31 -2.82
CA GLN A 44 4.24 -3.82 -3.35
C GLN A 44 4.50 -3.34 -4.78
N ALA A 45 3.47 -3.34 -5.64
CA ALA A 45 3.60 -2.85 -7.02
C ALA A 45 3.85 -1.33 -7.09
N ALA A 46 3.37 -0.57 -6.11
CA ALA A 46 3.63 0.86 -5.97
C ALA A 46 4.97 1.18 -5.29
N GLY A 47 5.69 0.16 -4.80
CA GLY A 47 6.95 0.33 -4.06
C GLY A 47 6.74 0.85 -2.63
N VAL A 48 5.58 0.60 -2.03
CA VAL A 48 5.33 0.92 -0.62
C VAL A 48 6.20 0.01 0.24
N CYS A 49 6.93 0.61 1.18
CA CYS A 49 7.78 -0.14 2.09
C CYS A 49 6.94 -0.84 3.16
N GLU A 50 7.35 -2.06 3.54
CA GLU A 50 6.56 -2.95 4.41
C GLU A 50 6.33 -2.36 5.81
N ASP A 51 7.24 -1.49 6.28
CA ASP A 51 7.14 -0.77 7.54
C ASP A 51 6.28 0.50 7.47
N ALA A 52 5.64 0.79 6.33
CA ALA A 52 4.80 1.96 6.19
C ALA A 52 3.57 1.86 7.10
N TYR A 53 3.31 2.90 7.89
CA TYR A 53 2.15 2.95 8.78
C TYR A 53 1.35 4.24 8.56
N GLN A 54 0.06 4.18 8.86
CA GLN A 54 -0.81 5.34 8.71
C GLN A 54 -0.38 6.45 9.67
N ILE A 55 -0.31 7.68 9.16
CA ILE A 55 -0.13 8.90 9.94
C ILE A 55 -1.35 9.82 9.76
N GLY A 56 -1.72 10.52 10.83
CA GLY A 56 -2.89 11.39 10.85
C GLY A 56 -4.24 10.67 10.75
N ALA A 57 -5.30 11.44 10.97
CA ALA A 57 -6.66 10.96 10.86
C ALA A 57 -7.07 10.71 9.39
N THR A 58 -7.96 9.74 9.21
CA THR A 58 -8.53 9.38 7.92
C THR A 58 -9.46 10.46 7.40
N GLY A 59 -9.27 10.84 6.14
CA GLY A 59 -10.20 11.64 5.36
C GLY A 59 -11.28 10.77 4.70
N TYR A 60 -12.41 11.37 4.37
CA TYR A 60 -13.52 10.67 3.70
C TYR A 60 -13.99 11.43 2.47
N ILE A 61 -14.18 10.69 1.38
CA ILE A 61 -14.88 11.18 0.19
C ILE A 61 -16.35 10.83 0.37
N LYS A 62 -17.20 11.87 0.39
CA LYS A 62 -18.65 11.72 0.53
C LYS A 62 -19.36 12.07 -0.77
N ARG A 63 -20.38 11.27 -1.12
CA ARG A 63 -21.29 11.51 -2.24
C ARG A 63 -22.72 11.40 -1.73
N SER A 64 -23.51 12.45 -1.92
CA SER A 64 -24.90 12.52 -1.45
C SER A 64 -25.06 12.15 0.04
N GLY A 65 -24.13 12.61 0.88
CA GLY A 65 -24.12 12.34 2.32
C GLY A 65 -23.49 11.00 2.73
N ALA A 66 -23.35 10.03 1.82
CA ALA A 66 -22.76 8.72 2.10
C ALA A 66 -21.24 8.73 1.87
N THR A 67 -20.50 8.03 2.72
CA THR A 67 -19.05 7.78 2.52
C THR A 67 -18.87 6.76 1.41
N VAL A 68 -18.14 7.13 0.35
CA VAL A 68 -17.85 6.26 -0.81
C VAL A 68 -16.40 5.81 -0.86
N ALA A 69 -15.49 6.61 -0.31
CA ALA A 69 -14.08 6.27 -0.18
C ALA A 69 -13.47 6.90 1.07
N SER A 70 -12.35 6.35 1.51
CA SER A 70 -11.48 6.95 2.52
C SER A 70 -10.12 7.28 1.93
N VAL A 71 -9.51 8.36 2.41
CA VAL A 71 -8.18 8.85 2.01
C VAL A 71 -7.31 8.88 3.25
N LYS A 72 -6.13 8.26 3.17
CA LYS A 72 -5.20 8.12 4.30
C LYS A 72 -3.79 8.44 3.82
N GLN A 73 -2.96 8.93 4.74
CA GLN A 73 -1.54 9.08 4.52
C GLN A 73 -0.78 8.00 5.27
N PHE A 74 0.26 7.47 4.64
CA PHE A 74 1.19 6.52 5.23
C PHE A 74 2.61 7.08 5.17
N TYR A 75 3.44 6.67 6.13
CA TYR A 75 4.85 7.02 6.21
C TYR A 75 5.69 5.79 6.51
N SER A 76 6.84 5.67 5.85
CA SER A 76 7.85 4.64 6.12
C SER A 76 9.11 5.25 6.74
N PRO A 77 9.53 4.81 7.94
CA PRO A 77 10.81 5.20 8.53
C PRO A 77 12.03 4.74 7.73
N SER A 78 12.01 3.52 7.19
CA SER A 78 13.15 2.97 6.44
C SER A 78 13.34 3.67 5.10
N CYS A 79 12.25 3.93 4.38
CA CYS A 79 12.30 4.56 3.07
C CYS A 79 12.30 6.09 3.14
N LYS A 80 11.88 6.66 4.28
CA LYS A 80 11.77 8.12 4.50
C LYS A 80 10.86 8.78 3.46
N GLU A 81 9.75 8.12 3.18
CA GLU A 81 8.78 8.53 2.17
C GLU A 81 7.37 8.57 2.73
N ASN A 82 6.57 9.50 2.20
CA ASN A 82 5.12 9.52 2.40
C ASN A 82 4.39 8.89 1.21
N TYR A 83 3.29 8.22 1.49
CA TYR A 83 2.40 7.59 0.52
C TYR A 83 0.96 8.05 0.74
N GLY A 84 0.24 8.23 -0.36
CA GLY A 84 -1.21 8.36 -0.37
C GLY A 84 -1.86 6.99 -0.50
N TYR A 85 -2.94 6.78 0.25
CA TYR A 85 -3.77 5.59 0.20
C TYR A 85 -5.24 5.94 0.03
N LEU A 86 -5.92 5.27 -0.89
CA LEU A 86 -7.37 5.40 -1.08
C LEU A 86 -8.04 4.03 -1.09
N TRP A 87 -9.10 3.90 -0.30
CA TRP A 87 -9.97 2.73 -0.26
C TRP A 87 -11.39 3.09 -0.64
N VAL A 88 -11.96 2.39 -1.60
CA VAL A 88 -13.35 2.52 -2.01
C VAL A 88 -14.20 1.55 -1.19
N TRP A 89 -15.20 2.06 -0.47
CA TRP A 89 -16.01 1.25 0.45
C TRP A 89 -16.89 0.26 -0.28
N ASP A 90 -17.03 -0.96 0.25
CA ASP A 90 -17.87 -2.03 -0.33
C ASP A 90 -19.29 -1.56 -0.64
N SER A 91 -19.88 -0.80 0.29
CA SER A 91 -21.23 -0.23 0.18
C SER A 91 -21.45 0.62 -1.08
N PHE A 92 -20.37 1.14 -1.67
CA PHE A 92 -20.38 1.83 -2.96
C PHE A 92 -19.79 0.95 -4.07
N HIS A 93 -18.65 0.29 -3.80
CA HIS A 93 -17.86 -0.44 -4.77
C HIS A 93 -18.62 -1.57 -5.47
N THR A 94 -19.37 -2.38 -4.71
CA THR A 94 -20.03 -3.58 -5.23
C THR A 94 -21.08 -3.26 -6.31
N GLY A 95 -21.86 -2.19 -6.13
CA GLY A 95 -22.95 -1.82 -7.04
C GLY A 95 -22.60 -0.73 -8.06
N ALA A 96 -21.45 -0.08 -7.93
CA ALA A 96 -21.11 1.03 -8.81
C ALA A 96 -20.88 0.58 -10.28
N LYS A 97 -20.93 1.51 -11.21
CA LYS A 97 -20.22 1.37 -12.49
C LYS A 97 -18.71 1.56 -12.28
N PRO A 98 -17.84 1.39 -13.29
CA PRO A 98 -16.49 1.89 -13.21
C PRO A 98 -16.44 3.38 -12.84
N TYR A 99 -15.34 3.80 -12.25
CA TYR A 99 -15.13 5.16 -11.78
C TYR A 99 -13.67 5.57 -12.00
N ASP A 100 -13.44 6.88 -11.95
CA ASP A 100 -12.11 7.46 -12.02
C ASP A 100 -11.64 7.85 -10.63
N VAL A 101 -10.36 7.61 -10.36
CA VAL A 101 -9.69 7.92 -9.11
C VAL A 101 -8.45 8.75 -9.39
N THR A 102 -8.27 9.80 -8.61
CA THR A 102 -6.95 10.44 -8.43
C THR A 102 -6.53 10.36 -6.97
N LEU A 103 -5.23 10.26 -6.74
CA LEU A 103 -4.64 10.19 -5.41
C LEU A 103 -3.25 10.82 -5.44
N GLY A 104 -2.84 11.42 -4.34
CA GLY A 104 -1.51 12.00 -4.19
C GLY A 104 -1.23 12.39 -2.74
N VAL A 105 -0.04 12.92 -2.51
CA VAL A 105 0.34 13.58 -1.26
C VAL A 105 0.45 15.08 -1.56
N PHE A 106 -0.38 15.90 -0.91
CA PHE A 106 -0.25 17.34 -0.95
C PHE A 106 0.83 17.77 0.04
N SER A 107 1.88 18.42 -0.47
CA SER A 107 2.88 19.09 0.34
C SER A 107 2.50 20.55 0.53
N TYR A 108 2.31 20.95 1.79
CA TYR A 108 2.02 22.33 2.15
C TYR A 108 3.27 23.21 1.98
N ASP A 109 4.45 22.64 2.09
CA ASP A 109 5.73 23.35 1.96
C ASP A 109 6.02 23.71 0.50
N ARG A 110 5.58 22.85 -0.42
CA ARG A 110 5.73 23.04 -1.88
C ARG A 110 4.51 23.64 -2.55
N ASP A 111 3.39 23.74 -1.83
CA ASP A 111 2.06 24.07 -2.38
C ASP A 111 1.69 23.23 -3.62
N ALA A 112 1.94 21.92 -3.53
CA ALA A 112 1.80 21.02 -4.67
C ALA A 112 1.40 19.60 -4.28
N VAL A 113 0.63 18.94 -5.14
CA VAL A 113 0.39 17.49 -5.07
C VAL A 113 1.55 16.76 -5.74
N VAL A 114 2.21 15.87 -5.00
CA VAL A 114 3.28 14.97 -5.46
C VAL A 114 2.82 13.50 -5.38
N GLY A 115 3.57 12.60 -6.01
CA GLY A 115 3.23 11.16 -6.04
C GLY A 115 1.87 10.88 -6.69
N LYS A 116 1.51 11.65 -7.72
CA LYS A 116 0.18 11.57 -8.34
C LYS A 116 -0.07 10.20 -8.95
N LEU A 117 -1.23 9.65 -8.65
CA LEU A 117 -1.82 8.47 -9.27
C LEU A 117 -3.13 8.88 -9.94
N THR A 118 -3.32 8.45 -11.18
CA THR A 118 -4.61 8.52 -11.87
C THR A 118 -4.98 7.13 -12.37
N ARG A 119 -6.24 6.74 -12.15
CA ARG A 119 -6.84 5.53 -12.71
C ARG A 119 -8.21 5.90 -13.25
N ASN A 120 -8.40 5.72 -14.55
CA ASN A 120 -9.67 5.98 -15.21
C ASN A 120 -10.38 4.65 -15.48
N ASP A 121 -11.71 4.70 -15.56
CA ASP A 121 -12.57 3.58 -15.93
C ASP A 121 -12.23 2.29 -15.16
N THR A 122 -12.11 2.41 -13.83
CA THR A 122 -11.62 1.31 -12.99
C THR A 122 -12.69 0.74 -12.07
N LYS A 123 -12.53 -0.55 -11.80
CA LYS A 123 -13.21 -1.30 -10.74
C LYS A 123 -12.25 -1.81 -9.67
N GLN A 124 -11.17 -1.08 -9.42
CA GLN A 124 -10.27 -1.39 -8.32
C GLN A 124 -10.75 -0.76 -7.02
N GLN A 125 -10.59 -1.49 -5.92
CA GLN A 125 -11.02 -1.03 -4.60
C GLN A 125 -9.93 -0.30 -3.81
N GLU A 126 -8.67 -0.61 -4.11
CA GLU A 126 -7.50 -0.18 -3.35
C GLU A 126 -6.53 0.55 -4.26
N PHE A 127 -5.99 1.66 -3.79
CA PHE A 127 -5.04 2.49 -4.52
C PHE A 127 -3.93 2.98 -3.60
N TRP A 128 -2.70 2.91 -4.10
CA TRP A 128 -1.49 3.40 -3.47
C TRP A 128 -0.75 4.32 -4.43
N THR A 129 -0.24 5.43 -3.93
CA THR A 129 0.75 6.21 -4.67
C THR A 129 2.11 5.53 -4.60
N GLN A 130 3.01 5.91 -5.51
CA GLN A 130 4.44 5.73 -5.25
C GLN A 130 4.88 6.58 -4.05
N GLY A 131 6.02 6.23 -3.47
CA GLY A 131 6.65 7.00 -2.42
C GLY A 131 7.03 8.40 -2.86
N THR A 132 6.94 9.34 -1.91
CA THR A 132 7.31 10.73 -2.13
C THR A 132 8.33 11.17 -1.10
N ALA A 133 9.42 11.77 -1.56
CA ALA A 133 10.47 12.34 -0.71
C ALA A 133 9.98 13.65 -0.05
N THR A 134 9.02 13.54 0.86
CA THR A 134 8.34 14.63 1.58
C THR A 134 8.26 14.37 3.08
N ALA A 135 9.02 13.40 3.61
CA ALA A 135 8.98 13.01 5.02
C ALA A 135 9.29 14.14 6.02
N ASN A 136 10.03 15.16 5.56
CA ASN A 136 10.39 16.33 6.35
C ASN A 136 9.46 17.53 6.08
N GLU A 137 8.33 17.33 5.41
CA GLU A 137 7.42 18.39 4.99
C GLU A 137 6.06 18.20 5.66
N CYS A 138 5.35 19.31 5.85
CA CYS A 138 3.96 19.23 6.23
C CYS A 138 3.15 18.68 5.05
N THR A 139 2.42 17.58 5.26
CA THR A 139 1.75 16.85 4.18
C THR A 139 0.36 16.36 4.55
N ALA A 140 -0.49 16.13 3.55
CA ALA A 140 -1.75 15.40 3.68
C ALA A 140 -1.97 14.53 2.43
N ALA A 141 -2.49 13.32 2.57
CA ALA A 141 -2.98 12.58 1.42
C ALA A 141 -4.25 13.23 0.88
N VAL A 142 -4.34 13.38 -0.43
CA VAL A 142 -5.50 13.95 -1.13
C VAL A 142 -5.98 13.01 -2.22
N GLY A 143 -7.29 12.88 -2.37
CA GLY A 143 -7.84 11.99 -3.38
C GLY A 143 -9.21 12.39 -3.85
N THR A 144 -9.55 11.90 -5.04
CA THR A 144 -10.85 12.13 -5.68
C THR A 144 -11.42 10.83 -6.22
N LEU A 145 -12.74 10.78 -6.30
CA LEU A 145 -13.50 9.71 -6.94
C LEU A 145 -14.59 10.34 -7.81
N ARG A 146 -14.57 10.05 -9.11
CA ARG A 146 -15.61 10.47 -10.06
C ARG A 146 -16.33 9.26 -10.62
N VAL A 147 -17.64 9.23 -10.46
CA VAL A 147 -18.46 8.18 -11.08
C VAL A 147 -18.69 8.48 -12.55
N GLU A 148 -18.87 7.43 -13.36
CA GLU A 148 -19.31 7.58 -14.74
C GLU A 148 -20.56 8.49 -14.83
N GLY A 149 -20.56 9.39 -15.82
CA GLY A 149 -21.65 10.34 -16.04
C GLY A 149 -21.66 11.57 -15.11
N ALA A 150 -20.81 11.62 -14.09
CA ALA A 150 -20.63 12.83 -13.28
C ALA A 150 -19.64 13.80 -13.95
N ALA A 151 -20.01 15.08 -14.00
CA ALA A 151 -19.17 16.15 -14.52
C ALA A 151 -17.98 16.48 -13.61
N LEU A 152 -18.16 16.35 -12.28
CA LEU A 152 -17.15 16.69 -11.27
C LEU A 152 -16.91 15.52 -10.32
N PRO A 153 -15.68 15.35 -9.80
CA PRO A 153 -15.39 14.35 -8.78
C PRO A 153 -15.90 14.79 -7.39
N ASN A 154 -16.09 13.81 -6.51
CA ASN A 154 -16.07 14.03 -5.07
C ASN A 154 -14.62 13.92 -4.57
N GLN A 155 -14.27 14.65 -3.51
CA GLN A 155 -12.90 14.71 -3.01
C GLN A 155 -12.82 14.59 -1.49
N GLY A 156 -11.62 14.31 -1.00
CA GLY A 156 -11.31 14.24 0.43
C GLY A 156 -9.81 14.33 0.67
N ALA A 157 -9.44 14.72 1.88
CA ALA A 157 -8.05 14.82 2.33
C ALA A 157 -7.91 14.21 3.73
N SER A 158 -6.79 13.55 4.00
CA SER A 158 -6.42 13.15 5.37
C SER A 158 -6.08 14.37 6.22
N GLU A 159 -5.88 14.16 7.52
CA GLU A 159 -5.32 15.19 8.38
C GLU A 159 -3.94 15.64 7.90
N LYS A 160 -3.66 16.94 8.01
CA LYS A 160 -2.32 17.50 7.82
C LYS A 160 -1.38 16.98 8.89
N ARG A 161 -0.22 16.48 8.47
CA ARG A 161 0.86 16.00 9.35
C ARG A 161 2.15 16.77 9.12
N CYS A 162 2.68 17.25 10.24
CA CYS A 162 4.05 17.65 10.48
C CYS A 162 4.47 16.92 11.79
#